data_AF-A0A6B3GWN9-F1
#
_entry.id   AF-A0A6B3GWN9-F1
#
_cell.length_a   1.000
_cell.length_b   1.000
_cell.length_c   1.000
_cell.angle_alpha   90.00
_cell.angle_beta   90.00
_cell.angle_gamma   90.00
#
_symmetry.space_group_name_H-M   'P 1'
#
loop_
_entity.id
_entity.type
_entity.pdbx_description
1 polymer ?
#
loop_
_entity_poly.entity_id
_entity_poly.type
_entity_poly.pdbx_seq_one_letter_code
_entity_poly.pdbx_strand_id
1 'polypeptide(L)' 'YHFKTDQGIRNLTQAEANKLAGEDPDSHQRDLRESIERGDFPSWTVQVQIMPAADAATYRFNPFDLTKVWP' A
#
# COMPACT_ATOMS: atom_id res chain seq x y z
N TYR A 1 -0.61 -6.38 -9.37
CA TYR A 1 0.70 -6.25 -8.69
C TYR A 1 0.47 -5.90 -7.24
N HIS A 2 1.35 -6.37 -6.36
CA HIS A 2 1.31 -6.05 -4.93
C HIS A 2 2.70 -5.64 -4.46
N PHE A 3 2.79 -4.52 -3.77
CA PHE A 3 4.01 -4.07 -3.09
C PHE A 3 3.77 -4.24 -1.58
N LYS A 4 4.43 -5.22 -0.96
CA LYS A 4 4.32 -5.47 0.47
C LYS A 4 5.40 -4.67 1.19
N THR A 5 4.97 -3.74 2.04
CA THR A 5 5.85 -2.96 2.91
C THR A 5 6.59 -3.88 3.87
N ASP A 6 7.91 -3.70 3.98
CA ASP A 6 8.71 -4.44 4.95
C ASP A 6 8.71 -3.76 6.35
N GLN A 7 8.15 -2.54 6.46
CA GLN A 7 8.02 -1.76 7.70
C GLN A 7 6.77 -2.14 8.54
N GLY A 8 5.86 -2.90 7.93
CA GLY A 8 4.53 -3.21 8.45
C GLY A 8 3.50 -2.12 8.15
N ILE A 9 2.22 -2.51 8.19
CA ILE A 9 1.10 -1.58 7.96
C ILE A 9 0.74 -0.91 9.29
N ARG A 10 0.84 0.42 9.33
CA ARG A 10 0.40 1.26 10.46
C ARG A 10 -0.45 2.38 9.91
N ASN A 11 -1.58 2.65 10.57
CA ASN A 11 -2.54 3.65 10.13
C ASN A 11 -2.87 4.59 11.28
N LEU A 12 -3.07 5.87 10.93
CA LEU A 12 -3.63 6.84 11.85
C LEU A 12 -5.12 6.55 12.05
N THR A 13 -5.61 6.82 13.26
CA THR A 13 -7.04 7.00 13.48
C THR A 13 -7.51 8.29 12.80
N GLN A 14 -8.82 8.41 12.57
CA GLN A 14 -9.39 9.62 12.00
C GLN A 14 -9.08 10.88 12.84
N ALA A 15 -9.11 10.74 14.17
CA ALA A 15 -8.84 11.85 15.07
C ALA A 15 -7.38 12.32 14.99
N GLU A 16 -6.42 11.39 14.94
CA GLU A 16 -5.00 11.69 14.77
C GLU A 16 -4.74 12.34 13.41
N ALA A 17 -5.33 11.80 12.33
CA ALA A 17 -5.18 12.33 10.98
C ALA A 17 -5.74 13.77 10.86
N ASN A 18 -6.91 14.04 11.46
CA ASN A 18 -7.51 15.38 11.44
C ASN A 18 -6.63 16.41 12.15
N LYS A 19 -6.04 16.02 13.29
CA LYS A 19 -5.13 16.88 14.04
C LYS A 19 -3.84 17.14 13.23
N LEU A 20 -3.23 16.06 12.73
CA LEU A 20 -1.97 16.12 11.99
C LEU A 20 -2.09 16.95 10.72
N ALA A 21 -3.20 16.85 9.99
CA ALA A 21 -3.41 17.62 8.76
C ALA A 21 -3.40 19.15 8.97
N GLY A 22 -3.78 19.63 10.16
CA GLY A 22 -3.75 21.06 10.51
C GLY A 22 -2.43 21.51 11.13
N GLU A 23 -1.83 20.69 11.99
CA GLU A 23 -0.58 21.02 12.68
C GLU A 23 0.65 20.83 11.80
N ASP A 24 0.60 19.82 10.92
CA ASP A 24 1.72 19.37 10.12
C ASP A 24 1.28 18.67 8.82
N PRO A 25 0.92 19.46 7.79
CA PRO A 25 0.51 18.92 6.50
C PRO A 25 1.63 18.18 5.75
N ASP A 26 2.90 18.39 6.14
CA ASP A 26 4.08 17.80 5.49
C ASP A 26 4.60 16.54 6.21
N SER A 27 3.89 16.08 7.26
CA SER A 27 4.31 14.98 8.13
C SER A 27 4.82 13.75 7.37
N HIS A 28 4.09 13.26 6.36
CA HIS A 28 4.49 12.10 5.57
C HIS A 28 5.70 12.35 4.66
N GLN A 29 5.83 13.56 4.10
CA GLN A 29 7.00 13.91 3.28
C GLN A 29 8.26 14.02 4.14
N ARG A 30 8.13 14.64 5.32
CA ARG A 30 9.22 14.75 6.28
C ARG A 30 9.66 13.37 6.75
N ASP A 31 8.72 12.52 7.15
CA ASP A 31 9.02 11.15 7.61
C ASP A 31 9.83 10.37 6.58
N LEU A 32 9.41 10.41 5.30
CA LEU A 32 10.14 9.75 4.21
C LEU A 32 11.55 10.33 4.04
N ARG A 33 11.68 11.66 3.97
CA ARG A 33 12.98 12.34 3.79
C ARG A 33 13.94 12.00 4.93
N GLU A 34 13.49 12.15 6.17
CA GLU A 34 14.33 11.92 7.34
C GLU A 34 14.69 10.45 7.53
N SER A 35 13.80 9.52 7.15
CA SER A 35 14.13 8.09 7.15
C SER A 35 15.27 7.79 6.18
N ILE A 36 15.23 8.38 4.98
CA ILE A 36 16.33 8.26 4.00
C ILE A 36 17.62 8.90 4.54
N GLU A 37 17.54 10.08 5.15
CA GLU A 37 18.72 10.78 5.71
C GLU A 37 19.38 10.02 6.86
N ARG A 38 18.60 9.29 7.66
CA ARG A 38 19.12 8.45 8.77
C ARG A 38 19.60 7.07 8.31
N GLY A 39 19.44 6.72 7.03
CA GLY A 39 19.78 5.40 6.49
C GLY A 39 18.72 4.32 6.73
N ASP A 40 17.55 4.70 7.25
CA ASP A 40 16.37 3.83 7.42
C ASP A 40 15.60 3.73 6.10
N PHE A 41 16.23 3.19 5.05
CA PHE A 41 15.64 3.18 3.71
C PHE A 41 14.38 2.32 3.66
N PRO A 42 13.24 2.86 3.19
CA PRO A 42 12.05 2.05 3.05
C PRO A 42 12.19 1.09 1.87
N SER A 43 11.89 -0.19 2.10
CA SER A 43 11.82 -1.25 1.11
C SER A 43 10.41 -1.85 0.99
N TRP A 44 10.17 -2.46 -0.17
CA TRP A 44 8.96 -3.23 -0.46
C TRP A 44 9.30 -4.51 -1.21
N THR A 45 8.64 -5.60 -0.84
CA THR A 45 8.67 -6.85 -1.59
C THR A 45 7.62 -6.83 -2.71
N VAL A 46 8.06 -6.99 -3.96
CA VAL A 46 7.16 -7.04 -5.13
C VAL A 46 6.60 -8.44 -5.32
N GLN A 47 5.27 -8.54 -5.45
CA GLN A 47 4.56 -9.79 -5.68
C GLN A 47 3.61 -9.66 -6.89
N VAL A 48 3.48 -10.74 -7.65
CA VAL A 48 2.60 -10.83 -8.82
C VAL A 48 1.63 -12.01 -8.61
N GLN A 49 0.33 -11.74 -8.72
CA GLN A 49 -0.68 -12.78 -8.79
C GLN A 49 -0.81 -13.24 -10.25
N ILE A 50 -0.76 -14.54 -10.47
CA ILE A 50 -0.78 -15.16 -11.80
C ILE A 50 -1.98 -16.10 -11.85
N MET A 51 -2.87 -15.88 -12.82
CA MET A 51 -4.00 -16.76 -13.12
C MET A 51 -3.82 -17.34 -14.52
N PRO A 52 -3.86 -18.67 -14.68
CA PRO A 52 -3.95 -19.29 -15.99
C PRO A 52 -5.18 -18.80 -16.76
N ALA A 53 -5.03 -18.55 -18.05
CA ALA A 53 -6.13 -18.01 -18.87
C ALA A 53 -7.39 -18.91 -18.88
N ALA A 54 -7.22 -20.23 -18.74
CA ALA A 54 -8.34 -21.17 -18.67
C ALA A 54 -9.20 -20.98 -17.41
N ASP A 55 -8.59 -20.57 -16.30
CA ASP A 55 -9.28 -20.40 -15.01
C ASP A 55 -10.10 -19.10 -14.96
N ALA A 56 -9.75 -18.12 -15.80
CA ALA A 56 -10.41 -16.82 -15.88
C ALA A 56 -11.90 -16.92 -16.26
N ALA A 57 -12.27 -17.88 -17.10
CA ALA A 57 -13.63 -18.01 -17.62
C ALA A 57 -14.65 -18.42 -16.54
N THR A 58 -14.22 -19.21 -15.57
CA THR A 58 -15.07 -19.74 -14.50
C THR A 58 -14.79 -19.12 -13.13
N TYR A 59 -13.88 -18.14 -13.07
CA TYR A 59 -13.58 -17.47 -11.81
C TYR A 59 -14.80 -16.69 -11.30
N ARG A 60 -14.98 -16.68 -9.97
CA ARG A 60 -16.15 -16.06 -9.32
C ARG A 60 -16.30 -14.56 -9.57
N PHE A 61 -15.22 -13.89 -9.99
CA PHE A 61 -15.20 -12.47 -10.37
C PHE A 61 -14.66 -12.34 -11.78
N ASN A 62 -15.03 -11.27 -12.49
CA ASN A 62 -14.33 -10.92 -13.72
C ASN A 62 -12.91 -10.47 -13.37
N PRO A 63 -11.85 -11.13 -13.89
CA PRO A 63 -10.46 -10.76 -13.61
C PRO A 63 -10.11 -9.31 -14.00
N PHE A 64 -10.86 -8.73 -14.93
CA PHE A 64 -10.68 -7.35 -15.40
C PHE A 64 -11.57 -6.32 -14.68
N ASP A 65 -12.35 -6.73 -13.68
CA ASP A 65 -13.14 -5.80 -12.86
C ASP A 65 -12.25 -5.16 -11.77
N LEU A 66 -11.95 -3.87 -11.95
CA LEU A 66 -11.11 -3.08 -11.04
C LEU A 66 -11.73 -2.84 -9.66
N THR A 67 -13.00 -3.18 -9.46
CA THR A 67 -13.67 -3.11 -8.14
C THR A 67 -13.47 -4.37 -7.31
N LYS A 68 -12.81 -5.40 -7.85
CA LYS A 68 -12.58 -6.69 -7.19
C LYS A 68 -11.10 -6.90 -6.90
N VAL A 69 -10.84 -7.51 -5.74
CA VAL A 69 -9.53 -8.05 -5.38
C VAL A 69 -9.58 -9.57 -5.57
N TRP A 70 -8.54 -10.13 -6.18
CA TRP A 70 -8.33 -11.58 -6.18
C TRP A 70 -7.64 -11.93 -4.86
N PRO A 71 -8.30 -12.66 -3.94
CA PRO A 71 -7.68 -13.04 -2.69
C PRO A 71 -6.71 -14.21 -2.87
#